data_AF-A0A316L000-F1
#
_entry.id   AF-A0A316L000-F1
#
_cell.length_a   1.000
_cell.length_b   1.000
_cell.length_c   1.000
_cell.angle_alpha   90.00
_cell.angle_beta   90.00
_cell.angle_gamma   90.00
#
_symmetry.space_group_name_H-M   'P 1'
#
loop_
_entity.id
_entity.type
_entity.pdbx_description
1 polymer ?
#
loop_
_entity_poly.entity_id
_entity_poly.type
_entity_poly.pdbx_seq_one_letter_code
_entity_poly.pdbx_strand_id
1 'polypeptide(L)'
;MEMLGDSGATPLFLASIEQWGSIQWETMYAAFSGCTNMVYNATDVPDLSNVVSMFSMFDDANSFNGNIGNWDVSNVTDMSFMFNAAHSFNGDISGWDTSNVTNMSYMFFKAHSFNGDISGWDTSNVTNMIVMFKGASSFDQDLGSWNIGSLTGAKMINMLDNSGMSPQNLNATLIGWHAFVQQNNGPNDIELGLEGLTSCGEESFLAAFALDVNYNWEFVGATFEETCN
;
A
#
# COMPACT_ATOMS: atom_id res chain seq x y z
N MET A 1 -19.07 13.63 -19.20
CA MET A 1 -17.93 13.56 -20.12
C MET A 1 -17.67 12.07 -20.30
N GLU A 2 -17.90 11.53 -21.49
CA GLU A 2 -17.60 10.12 -21.79
C GLU A 2 -16.10 9.90 -21.63
N MET A 3 -15.72 9.08 -20.65
CA MET A 3 -14.42 8.45 -20.65
C MET A 3 -14.48 7.34 -21.70
N LEU A 4 -13.94 7.62 -22.89
CA LEU A 4 -13.82 6.61 -23.94
C LEU A 4 -12.82 5.56 -23.47
N GLY A 5 -13.33 4.37 -23.14
CA GLY A 5 -12.53 3.17 -23.06
C GLY A 5 -12.08 2.76 -24.46
N ASP A 6 -11.05 3.41 -24.99
CA ASP A 6 -10.23 2.83 -26.07
C ASP A 6 -8.87 3.56 -26.23
N SER A 7 -7.80 2.80 -25.96
CA SER A 7 -6.45 2.78 -26.57
C SER A 7 -5.81 4.01 -27.25
N GLY A 8 -6.04 5.26 -26.84
CA GLY A 8 -5.30 6.36 -27.50
C GLY A 8 -5.35 7.79 -26.95
N ALA A 9 -6.03 8.06 -25.84
CA ALA A 9 -6.04 9.42 -25.28
C ALA A 9 -4.83 9.65 -24.35
N THR A 10 -3.90 10.51 -24.76
CA THR A 10 -2.81 10.98 -23.89
C THR A 10 -3.38 11.67 -22.63
N PRO A 11 -2.91 11.38 -21.40
CA PRO A 11 -3.60 11.73 -20.14
C PRO A 11 -3.66 13.21 -19.74
N LEU A 12 -3.53 14.17 -20.67
CA LEU A 12 -3.27 15.57 -20.30
C LEU A 12 -4.52 16.44 -20.01
N PHE A 13 -5.75 15.92 -19.95
CA PHE A 13 -6.95 16.80 -19.96
C PHE A 13 -8.13 16.45 -19.03
N LEU A 14 -8.07 15.42 -18.18
CA LEU A 14 -9.17 15.20 -17.25
C LEU A 14 -9.03 16.11 -16.02
N ALA A 15 -9.75 17.23 -16.05
CA ALA A 15 -9.76 18.20 -14.95
C ALA A 15 -10.65 17.76 -13.78
N SER A 16 -11.71 16.99 -14.02
CA SER A 16 -12.59 16.51 -12.95
C SER A 16 -13.34 15.22 -13.26
N ILE A 17 -13.70 14.49 -12.21
CA ILE A 17 -14.68 13.39 -12.24
C ILE A 17 -15.95 13.89 -11.55
N GLU A 18 -17.00 14.12 -12.34
CA GLU A 18 -18.28 14.64 -11.84
C GLU A 18 -19.29 13.53 -11.50
N GLN A 19 -19.21 12.39 -12.21
CA GLN A 19 -20.03 11.20 -11.97
C GLN A 19 -19.42 9.99 -12.68
N TRP A 20 -19.71 8.79 -12.19
CA TRP A 20 -19.35 7.51 -12.83
C TRP A 20 -20.43 7.00 -13.79
N GLY A 21 -21.69 7.28 -13.49
CA GLY A 21 -22.84 6.80 -14.24
C GLY A 21 -23.06 5.30 -14.09
N SER A 22 -23.72 4.70 -15.06
CA SER A 22 -24.04 3.26 -15.10
C SER A 22 -23.06 2.47 -15.97
N ILE A 23 -21.82 2.94 -16.13
CA ILE A 23 -20.81 2.28 -16.95
C ILE A 23 -20.26 1.11 -16.13
N GLN A 24 -20.36 -0.10 -16.68
CA GLN A 24 -19.62 -1.26 -16.20
C GLN A 24 -18.21 -1.18 -16.76
N TRP A 25 -17.24 -0.92 -15.90
CA TRP A 25 -15.86 -0.69 -16.33
C TRP A 25 -15.11 -2.00 -16.54
N GLU A 26 -14.46 -2.12 -17.69
CA GLU A 26 -13.65 -3.30 -18.02
C GLU A 26 -12.22 -3.19 -17.46
N THR A 27 -11.72 -1.98 -17.26
CA THR A 27 -10.38 -1.73 -16.72
C THR A 27 -10.27 -0.35 -16.10
N MET A 28 -9.41 -0.25 -15.08
CA MET A 28 -8.95 1.02 -14.50
C MET A 28 -7.45 1.23 -14.68
N TYR A 29 -6.81 0.45 -15.58
CA TYR A 29 -5.38 0.53 -15.85
C TYR A 29 -5.00 1.96 -16.26
N ALA A 30 -4.17 2.60 -15.43
CA ALA A 30 -3.64 3.95 -15.62
C ALA A 30 -4.70 5.03 -15.96
N ALA A 31 -5.97 4.82 -15.60
CA ALA A 31 -7.08 5.63 -16.10
C ALA A 31 -6.96 7.13 -15.78
N PHE A 32 -6.34 7.47 -14.64
CA PHE A 32 -6.10 8.85 -14.18
C PHE A 32 -4.63 9.13 -13.88
N SER A 33 -3.73 8.33 -14.45
CA SER A 33 -2.30 8.53 -14.32
C SER A 33 -1.89 9.91 -14.86
N GLY A 34 -1.11 10.67 -14.10
CA GLY A 34 -0.65 12.01 -14.44
C GLY A 34 -1.72 13.11 -14.35
N CYS A 35 -2.92 12.81 -13.83
CA CYS A 35 -3.98 13.81 -13.64
C CYS A 35 -3.70 14.69 -12.41
N THR A 36 -2.59 15.42 -12.44
CA THR A 36 -1.99 16.16 -11.31
C THR A 36 -2.89 17.23 -10.67
N ASN A 37 -3.87 17.76 -11.41
CA ASN A 37 -4.81 18.80 -10.97
C ASN A 37 -6.28 18.32 -11.01
N MET A 38 -6.51 17.00 -10.98
CA MET A 38 -7.84 16.45 -10.98
C MET A 38 -8.65 16.90 -9.75
N VAL A 39 -9.92 17.23 -9.99
CA VAL A 39 -10.95 17.47 -8.99
C VAL A 39 -11.91 16.27 -8.95
N TYR A 40 -12.10 15.66 -7.77
CA TYR A 40 -13.05 14.57 -7.58
C TYR A 40 -14.35 15.09 -6.95
N ASN A 41 -15.41 15.17 -7.75
CA ASN A 41 -16.74 15.65 -7.33
C ASN A 41 -17.81 14.55 -7.31
N ALA A 42 -17.51 13.37 -7.86
CA ALA A 42 -18.46 12.28 -7.99
C ALA A 42 -19.04 11.84 -6.64
N THR A 43 -20.36 11.72 -6.60
CA THR A 43 -21.12 11.25 -5.43
C THR A 43 -21.69 9.84 -5.62
N ASP A 44 -21.68 9.34 -6.85
CA ASP A 44 -21.99 7.97 -7.20
C ASP A 44 -20.74 7.08 -7.12
N VAL A 45 -20.92 5.76 -7.24
CA VAL A 45 -19.84 4.77 -7.21
C VAL A 45 -19.70 4.11 -8.58
N PRO A 46 -18.46 3.79 -9.03
CA PRO A 46 -18.26 3.04 -10.27
C PRO A 46 -18.74 1.59 -10.13
N ASP A 47 -19.29 1.05 -11.21
CA ASP A 47 -19.44 -0.41 -11.34
C ASP A 47 -18.10 -1.01 -11.78
N LEU A 48 -17.39 -1.59 -10.80
CA LEU A 48 -16.06 -2.21 -10.95
C LEU A 48 -16.14 -3.74 -11.09
N SER A 49 -17.33 -4.30 -11.30
CA SER A 49 -17.54 -5.75 -11.29
C SER A 49 -16.69 -6.53 -12.32
N ASN A 50 -16.28 -5.88 -13.42
CA ASN A 50 -15.38 -6.46 -14.43
C ASN A 50 -13.91 -6.04 -14.27
N VAL A 51 -13.59 -5.13 -13.33
CA VAL A 51 -12.23 -4.60 -13.14
C VAL A 51 -11.41 -5.58 -12.31
N VAL A 52 -10.39 -6.17 -12.94
CA VAL A 52 -9.45 -7.10 -12.28
C VAL A 52 -8.13 -6.41 -11.89
N SER A 53 -7.81 -5.27 -12.49
CA SER A 53 -6.58 -4.50 -12.22
C SER A 53 -6.86 -3.01 -12.12
N MET A 54 -6.30 -2.39 -11.09
CA MET A 54 -6.25 -0.94 -10.84
C MET A 54 -4.82 -0.41 -10.97
N PHE A 55 -3.97 -1.11 -11.72
CA PHE A 55 -2.58 -0.75 -11.94
C PHE A 55 -2.45 0.73 -12.32
N SER A 56 -1.63 1.49 -11.57
CA SER A 56 -1.29 2.89 -11.87
C SER A 56 -2.50 3.85 -12.01
N MET A 57 -3.69 3.46 -11.52
CA MET A 57 -4.94 4.20 -11.76
C MET A 57 -4.85 5.69 -11.40
N PHE A 58 -4.22 6.03 -10.26
CA PHE A 58 -4.01 7.40 -9.77
C PHE A 58 -2.52 7.75 -9.62
N ASP A 59 -1.65 7.12 -10.40
CA ASP A 59 -0.22 7.40 -10.41
C ASP A 59 0.05 8.87 -10.78
N ASP A 60 0.83 9.60 -9.99
CA ASP A 60 1.10 11.05 -10.13
C ASP A 60 -0.18 11.91 -10.18
N ALA A 61 -1.31 11.42 -9.64
CA ALA A 61 -2.54 12.20 -9.47
C ALA A 61 -2.40 13.10 -8.22
N ASN A 62 -1.48 14.06 -8.28
CA ASN A 62 -1.00 14.83 -7.13
C ASN A 62 -2.09 15.47 -6.25
N SER A 63 -3.17 15.97 -6.84
CA SER A 63 -4.29 16.60 -6.12
C SER A 63 -5.41 15.63 -5.72
N PHE A 64 -5.32 14.35 -6.09
CA PHE A 64 -6.39 13.39 -5.84
C PHE A 64 -6.53 13.09 -4.34
N ASN A 65 -7.74 13.28 -3.82
CA ASN A 65 -8.14 12.92 -2.46
C ASN A 65 -9.65 12.62 -2.41
N GLY A 66 -10.15 11.87 -3.40
CA GLY A 66 -11.57 11.55 -3.52
C GLY A 66 -12.04 10.57 -2.44
N ASN A 67 -13.32 10.65 -2.07
CA ASN A 67 -13.94 9.64 -1.21
C ASN A 67 -14.25 8.38 -2.04
N ILE A 68 -13.43 7.35 -1.86
CA ILE A 68 -13.50 6.08 -2.60
C ILE A 68 -13.67 4.86 -1.68
N GLY A 69 -13.94 5.09 -0.39
CA GLY A 69 -14.06 4.00 0.60
C GLY A 69 -15.21 3.03 0.31
N ASN A 70 -16.23 3.49 -0.42
CA ASN A 70 -17.41 2.69 -0.80
C ASN A 70 -17.25 1.94 -2.12
N TRP A 71 -16.07 1.94 -2.74
CA TRP A 71 -15.83 1.19 -3.97
C TRP A 71 -15.77 -0.30 -3.70
N ASP A 72 -16.46 -1.08 -4.52
CA ASP A 72 -16.32 -2.54 -4.52
C ASP A 72 -15.07 -2.92 -5.31
N VAL A 73 -14.00 -3.25 -4.59
CA VAL A 73 -12.72 -3.69 -5.16
C VAL A 73 -12.49 -5.20 -5.01
N SER A 74 -13.54 -5.96 -4.65
CA SER A 74 -13.42 -7.38 -4.30
C SER A 74 -12.90 -8.27 -5.45
N ASN A 75 -13.05 -7.85 -6.71
CA ASN A 75 -12.52 -8.58 -7.88
C ASN A 75 -11.09 -8.18 -8.27
N VAL A 76 -10.53 -7.15 -7.63
CA VAL A 76 -9.22 -6.59 -8.01
C VAL A 76 -8.11 -7.49 -7.47
N THR A 77 -7.17 -7.83 -8.36
CA THR A 77 -6.00 -8.68 -8.05
C THR A 77 -4.68 -7.91 -8.09
N ASP A 78 -4.65 -6.74 -8.73
CA ASP A 78 -3.46 -5.91 -8.89
C ASP A 78 -3.77 -4.45 -8.58
N MET A 79 -3.15 -3.94 -7.52
CA MET A 79 -3.20 -2.54 -7.08
C MET A 79 -1.82 -1.86 -7.17
N SER A 80 -0.88 -2.46 -7.90
CA SER A 80 0.47 -1.89 -7.98
C SER A 80 0.46 -0.51 -8.62
N PHE A 81 1.29 0.39 -8.07
CA PHE A 81 1.36 1.81 -8.44
C PHE A 81 0.05 2.62 -8.30
N MET A 82 -1.04 2.07 -7.74
CA MET A 82 -2.37 2.70 -7.80
C MET A 82 -2.38 4.15 -7.29
N PHE A 83 -1.67 4.46 -6.20
CA PHE A 83 -1.53 5.80 -5.63
C PHE A 83 -0.06 6.26 -5.59
N ASN A 84 0.78 5.73 -6.48
CA ASN A 84 2.17 6.17 -6.58
C ASN A 84 2.21 7.69 -6.82
N ALA A 85 3.00 8.43 -6.05
CA ALA A 85 3.11 9.88 -6.08
C ALA A 85 1.76 10.64 -6.00
N ALA A 86 0.67 10.02 -5.52
CA ALA A 86 -0.59 10.72 -5.25
C ALA A 86 -0.46 11.53 -3.95
N HIS A 87 0.33 12.61 -4.00
CA HIS A 87 0.86 13.29 -2.82
C HIS A 87 -0.21 13.71 -1.80
N SER A 88 -1.40 14.10 -2.26
CA SER A 88 -2.50 14.59 -1.40
C SER A 88 -3.46 13.49 -0.92
N PHE A 89 -3.31 12.26 -1.40
CA PHE A 89 -4.27 11.20 -1.10
C PHE A 89 -4.18 10.76 0.37
N ASN A 90 -5.31 10.85 1.07
CA ASN A 90 -5.50 10.34 2.44
C ASN A 90 -6.97 9.92 2.66
N GLY A 91 -7.60 9.36 1.62
CA GLY A 91 -8.98 8.90 1.68
C GLY A 91 -9.11 7.66 2.56
N ASP A 92 -10.27 7.51 3.20
CA ASP A 92 -10.60 6.29 3.94
C ASP A 92 -10.85 5.13 2.98
N ILE A 93 -10.02 4.09 3.09
CA ILE A 93 -10.05 2.83 2.32
C ILE A 93 -10.00 1.62 3.25
N SER A 94 -10.30 1.82 4.54
CA SER A 94 -10.26 0.76 5.56
C SER A 94 -11.26 -0.37 5.27
N GLY A 95 -12.37 -0.05 4.60
CA GLY A 95 -13.44 -0.99 4.27
C GLY A 95 -13.26 -1.78 2.97
N TRP A 96 -12.14 -1.61 2.25
CA TRP A 96 -11.89 -2.34 1.01
C TRP A 96 -11.65 -3.84 1.26
N ASP A 97 -12.33 -4.69 0.48
CA ASP A 97 -12.04 -6.12 0.43
C ASP A 97 -10.80 -6.38 -0.43
N THR A 98 -9.66 -6.60 0.23
CA THR A 98 -8.36 -6.85 -0.39
C THR A 98 -8.02 -8.33 -0.52
N SER A 99 -8.95 -9.24 -0.18
CA SER A 99 -8.68 -10.68 -0.09
C SER A 99 -8.23 -11.31 -1.41
N ASN A 100 -8.56 -10.73 -2.57
CA ASN A 100 -8.10 -11.21 -3.89
C ASN A 100 -6.83 -10.51 -4.41
N VAL A 101 -6.32 -9.50 -3.70
CA VAL A 101 -5.15 -8.73 -4.15
C VAL A 101 -3.88 -9.56 -4.00
N THR A 102 -3.10 -9.63 -5.08
CA THR A 102 -1.84 -10.38 -5.14
C THR A 102 -0.62 -9.49 -5.27
N ASN A 103 -0.80 -8.24 -5.75
CA ASN A 103 0.27 -7.29 -5.96
C ASN A 103 -0.10 -5.88 -5.45
N MET A 104 0.70 -5.38 -4.50
CA MET A 104 0.59 -4.04 -3.92
C MET A 104 1.89 -3.23 -4.08
N SER A 105 2.82 -3.69 -4.93
CA SER A 105 4.11 -3.01 -5.08
C SER A 105 3.93 -1.56 -5.52
N TYR A 106 4.70 -0.64 -4.94
CA TYR A 106 4.64 0.80 -5.21
C TYR A 106 3.29 1.50 -4.96
N MET A 107 2.29 0.82 -4.36
CA MET A 107 0.92 1.34 -4.27
C MET A 107 0.85 2.74 -3.64
N PHE A 108 1.63 3.02 -2.60
CA PHE A 108 1.70 4.31 -1.91
C PHE A 108 3.11 4.93 -1.96
N PHE A 109 3.93 4.55 -2.95
CA PHE A 109 5.27 5.10 -3.09
C PHE A 109 5.17 6.64 -3.23
N LYS A 110 5.82 7.39 -2.33
CA LYS A 110 5.73 8.86 -2.26
C LYS A 110 4.31 9.46 -2.13
N ALA A 111 3.32 8.70 -1.66
CA ALA A 111 2.03 9.26 -1.28
C ALA A 111 2.17 10.01 0.06
N HIS A 112 2.77 11.20 0.03
CA HIS A 112 3.29 11.89 1.21
C HIS A 112 2.26 12.06 2.34
N SER A 113 1.00 12.35 2.01
CA SER A 113 -0.07 12.57 3.00
C SER A 113 -0.80 11.31 3.46
N PHE A 114 -0.55 10.15 2.86
CA PHE A 114 -1.31 8.95 3.18
C PHE A 114 -1.01 8.44 4.59
N ASN A 115 -2.07 8.29 5.39
CA ASN A 115 -2.06 7.69 6.73
C ASN A 115 -3.41 7.02 7.06
N GLY A 116 -4.11 6.50 6.04
CA GLY A 116 -5.38 5.80 6.24
C GLY A 116 -5.19 4.50 7.00
N ASP A 117 -6.15 4.14 7.86
CA ASP A 117 -6.12 2.85 8.56
C ASP A 117 -6.32 1.70 7.57
N ILE A 118 -5.30 0.84 7.49
CA ILE A 118 -5.25 -0.36 6.65
C ILE A 118 -4.86 -1.59 7.47
N SER A 119 -4.90 -1.50 8.79
CA SER A 119 -4.55 -2.60 9.70
C SER A 119 -5.47 -3.82 9.54
N GLY A 120 -6.69 -3.61 9.02
CA GLY A 120 -7.71 -4.62 8.77
C GLY A 120 -7.70 -5.26 7.38
N TRP A 121 -6.79 -4.88 6.48
CA TRP A 121 -6.71 -5.46 5.14
C TRP A 121 -6.29 -6.93 5.17
N ASP A 122 -6.89 -7.73 4.28
CA ASP A 122 -6.50 -9.12 4.06
C ASP A 122 -5.33 -9.18 3.07
N THR A 123 -4.14 -9.45 3.60
CA THR A 123 -2.90 -9.55 2.84
C THR A 123 -2.48 -10.99 2.55
N SER A 124 -3.33 -11.98 2.85
CA SER A 124 -2.98 -13.40 2.77
C SER A 124 -2.60 -13.89 1.37
N ASN A 125 -3.11 -13.24 0.31
CA ASN A 125 -2.78 -13.54 -1.07
C ASN A 125 -1.71 -12.61 -1.68
N VAL A 126 -1.24 -11.61 -0.93
CA VAL A 126 -0.27 -10.64 -1.44
C VAL A 126 1.13 -11.26 -1.53
N THR A 127 1.70 -11.23 -2.73
CA THR A 127 3.02 -11.81 -3.02
C THR A 127 4.08 -10.75 -3.31
N ASN A 128 3.70 -9.47 -3.37
CA ASN A 128 4.62 -8.39 -3.70
C ASN A 128 4.21 -7.06 -3.03
N MET A 129 5.09 -6.54 -2.17
CA MET A 129 4.95 -5.27 -1.45
C MET A 129 6.18 -4.36 -1.63
N ILE A 130 7.01 -4.62 -2.66
CA ILE A 130 8.21 -3.82 -2.93
C ILE A 130 7.86 -2.33 -2.98
N VAL A 131 8.60 -1.51 -2.23
CA VAL A 131 8.53 -0.04 -2.26
C VAL A 131 7.12 0.51 -1.92
N MET A 132 6.23 -0.30 -1.31
CA MET A 132 4.82 0.06 -1.13
C MET A 132 4.60 1.40 -0.41
N PHE A 133 5.35 1.69 0.66
CA PHE A 133 5.21 2.91 1.47
C PHE A 133 6.45 3.79 1.46
N LYS A 134 7.41 3.53 0.57
CA LYS A 134 8.67 4.30 0.56
C LYS A 134 8.39 5.79 0.36
N GLY A 135 8.87 6.63 1.27
CA GLY A 135 8.64 8.08 1.20
C GLY A 135 7.19 8.53 1.46
N ALA A 136 6.28 7.64 1.88
CA ALA A 136 4.97 8.01 2.41
C ALA A 136 5.17 8.60 3.82
N SER A 137 5.61 9.86 3.86
CA SER A 137 6.16 10.51 5.05
C SER A 137 5.18 10.74 6.19
N SER A 138 3.87 10.63 5.95
CA SER A 138 2.83 10.68 6.99
C SER A 138 2.32 9.31 7.41
N PHE A 139 2.76 8.23 6.76
CA PHE A 139 2.27 6.89 7.03
C PHE A 139 2.78 6.37 8.38
N ASP A 140 1.88 6.21 9.34
CA ASP A 140 2.16 5.79 10.71
C ASP A 140 1.07 4.83 11.21
N GLN A 141 1.06 3.62 10.65
CA GLN A 141 0.10 2.56 10.99
C GLN A 141 0.81 1.29 11.47
N ASP A 142 0.18 0.57 12.38
CA ASP A 142 0.60 -0.78 12.80
C ASP A 142 0.18 -1.82 11.74
N LEU A 143 1.16 -2.58 11.24
CA LEU A 143 0.97 -3.65 10.24
C LEU A 143 1.17 -5.05 10.84
N GLY A 144 1.32 -5.17 12.16
CA GLY A 144 1.63 -6.44 12.83
C GLY A 144 0.56 -7.51 12.69
N SER A 145 -0.68 -7.12 12.34
CA SER A 145 -1.80 -8.02 12.06
C SER A 145 -1.79 -8.61 10.64
N TRP A 146 -0.99 -8.07 9.72
CA TRP A 146 -0.98 -8.48 8.33
C TRP A 146 -0.47 -9.92 8.15
N ASN A 147 -1.10 -10.65 7.23
CA ASN A 147 -0.62 -11.95 6.81
C ASN A 147 0.50 -11.78 5.79
N ILE A 148 1.70 -12.20 6.16
CA ILE A 148 2.90 -12.12 5.32
C ILE A 148 3.34 -13.47 4.76
N GLY A 149 2.53 -14.53 4.94
CA GLY A 149 2.91 -15.92 4.61
C GLY A 149 3.15 -16.19 3.12
N SER A 150 2.57 -15.37 2.25
CA SER A 150 2.72 -15.47 0.79
C SER A 150 3.93 -14.72 0.24
N LEU A 151 4.62 -13.93 1.07
CA LEU A 151 5.83 -13.19 0.68
C LEU A 151 7.04 -14.11 0.77
N THR A 152 7.96 -14.03 -0.18
CA THR A 152 9.25 -14.75 -0.13
C THR A 152 10.32 -13.94 -0.84
N GLY A 153 11.57 -14.04 -0.39
CA GLY A 153 12.68 -13.40 -1.09
C GLY A 153 12.59 -11.86 -1.09
N ALA A 154 12.94 -11.29 -2.25
CA ALA A 154 13.03 -9.86 -2.54
C ALA A 154 11.68 -9.10 -2.64
N LYS A 155 10.63 -9.53 -1.92
CA LYS A 155 9.24 -9.00 -2.09
C LYS A 155 8.84 -7.91 -1.10
N MET A 156 9.73 -7.53 -0.19
CA MET A 156 9.56 -6.41 0.75
C MET A 156 10.71 -5.39 0.68
N ILE A 157 11.53 -5.45 -0.38
CA ILE A 157 12.66 -4.54 -0.58
C ILE A 157 12.17 -3.10 -0.53
N ASN A 158 12.85 -2.29 0.28
CA ASN A 158 12.60 -0.86 0.44
C ASN A 158 11.14 -0.52 0.79
N MET A 159 10.35 -1.45 1.33
CA MET A 159 8.91 -1.28 1.53
C MET A 159 8.59 -0.08 2.42
N LEU A 160 9.34 0.12 3.51
CA LEU A 160 9.04 1.13 4.54
C LEU A 160 10.08 2.26 4.60
N ASP A 161 11.11 2.24 3.74
CA ASP A 161 12.15 3.26 3.65
C ASP A 161 11.57 4.68 3.65
N ASN A 162 12.02 5.52 4.57
CA ASN A 162 11.65 6.93 4.69
C ASN A 162 10.13 7.15 4.79
N SER A 163 9.37 6.16 5.26
CA SER A 163 7.98 6.35 5.67
C SER A 163 7.89 7.14 6.98
N GLY A 164 6.67 7.54 7.35
CA GLY A 164 6.40 8.29 8.59
C GLY A 164 6.29 7.41 9.85
N MET A 165 6.62 6.12 9.76
CA MET A 165 6.26 5.16 10.80
C MET A 165 6.97 5.48 12.10
N SER A 166 6.18 5.69 13.15
CA SER A 166 6.69 5.93 14.49
C SER A 166 7.39 4.68 15.04
N PRO A 167 8.31 4.83 16.01
CA PRO A 167 8.91 3.68 16.66
C PRO A 167 7.88 2.74 17.29
N GLN A 168 6.77 3.28 17.82
CA GLN A 168 5.70 2.49 18.41
C GLN A 168 5.05 1.55 17.38
N ASN A 169 4.68 2.06 16.21
CA ASN A 169 4.05 1.26 15.16
C ASN A 169 5.04 0.33 14.45
N LEU A 170 6.29 0.73 14.28
CA LEU A 170 7.32 -0.15 13.74
C LEU A 170 7.59 -1.32 14.69
N ASN A 171 7.68 -1.07 16.00
CA ASN A 171 7.85 -2.12 17.00
C ASN A 171 6.67 -3.09 16.99
N ALA A 172 5.44 -2.60 17.00
CA ALA A 172 4.24 -3.43 16.94
C ALA A 172 4.21 -4.30 15.68
N THR A 173 4.60 -3.72 14.54
CA THR A 173 4.72 -4.43 13.27
C THR A 173 5.73 -5.58 13.35
N LEU A 174 6.96 -5.31 13.81
CA LEU A 174 8.01 -6.33 13.92
C LEU A 174 7.66 -7.46 14.90
N ILE A 175 7.05 -7.11 16.04
CA ILE A 175 6.59 -8.08 17.05
C ILE A 175 5.46 -8.95 16.48
N GLY A 176 4.47 -8.35 15.81
CA GLY A 176 3.37 -9.06 15.19
C GLY A 176 3.82 -10.01 14.09
N TRP A 177 4.70 -9.54 13.20
CA TRP A 177 5.27 -10.39 12.15
C TRP A 177 6.14 -11.52 12.71
N HIS A 178 6.96 -11.27 13.73
CA HIS A 178 7.68 -12.35 14.41
C HIS A 178 6.74 -13.43 14.97
N ALA A 179 5.64 -13.03 15.63
CA ALA A 179 4.65 -13.97 16.14
C ALA A 179 3.98 -14.78 15.02
N PHE A 180 3.62 -14.11 13.91
CA PHE A 180 3.09 -14.78 12.72
C PHE A 180 4.09 -15.80 12.15
N VAL A 181 5.35 -15.40 11.96
CA VAL A 181 6.39 -16.26 11.38
C VAL A 181 6.65 -17.47 12.25
N GLN A 182 6.72 -17.28 13.58
CA GLN A 182 6.88 -18.37 14.53
C GLN A 182 5.72 -19.37 14.48
N GLN A 183 4.49 -18.89 14.35
CA GLN A 183 3.31 -19.74 14.29
C GLN A 183 3.22 -20.54 12.97
N ASN A 184 3.65 -19.95 11.85
CA ASN A 184 3.45 -20.49 10.51
C ASN A 184 4.73 -21.08 9.87
N ASN A 185 5.87 -21.01 10.56
CA ASN A 185 7.18 -21.46 10.08
C ASN A 185 7.61 -20.78 8.76
N GLY A 186 7.34 -19.48 8.66
CA GLY A 186 7.66 -18.65 7.49
C GLY A 186 6.84 -17.35 7.44
N PRO A 187 7.19 -16.43 6.53
CA PRO A 187 8.13 -16.61 5.43
C PRO A 187 9.61 -16.54 5.83
N ASN A 188 10.46 -17.08 4.97
CA ASN A 188 11.92 -17.02 5.08
C ASN A 188 12.51 -16.12 3.98
N ASP A 189 13.78 -15.77 4.13
CA ASP A 189 14.57 -15.07 3.12
C ASP A 189 14.00 -13.69 2.75
N ILE A 190 13.51 -12.94 3.74
CA ILE A 190 12.89 -11.64 3.52
C ILE A 190 13.92 -10.53 3.63
N GLU A 191 13.97 -9.64 2.65
CA GLU A 191 14.68 -8.36 2.76
C GLU A 191 13.65 -7.24 3.02
N LEU A 192 13.77 -6.57 4.16
CA LEU A 192 12.90 -5.47 4.58
C LEU A 192 13.69 -4.16 4.66
N GLY A 193 13.32 -3.20 3.81
CA GLY A 193 13.90 -1.85 3.88
C GLY A 193 13.21 -0.97 4.92
N LEU A 194 14.03 -0.43 5.82
CA LEU A 194 13.66 0.40 6.97
C LEU A 194 14.51 1.68 7.04
N GLU A 195 15.08 2.14 5.92
CA GLU A 195 15.92 3.35 5.90
C GLU A 195 15.18 4.54 6.55
N GLY A 196 15.84 5.27 7.44
CA GLY A 196 15.25 6.45 8.08
C GLY A 196 14.23 6.15 9.17
N LEU A 197 14.01 4.88 9.51
CA LEU A 197 13.17 4.46 10.63
C LEU A 197 14.02 3.99 11.83
N THR A 198 13.46 4.17 13.03
CA THR A 198 14.03 3.70 14.28
C THR A 198 13.09 2.72 14.95
N SER A 199 13.56 1.51 15.21
CA SER A 199 12.93 0.57 16.14
C SER A 199 13.62 0.68 17.50
N CYS A 200 12.87 0.52 18.59
CA CYS A 200 13.39 0.68 19.94
C CYS A 200 12.82 -0.34 20.92
N GLY A 201 13.57 -0.65 21.97
CA GLY A 201 13.12 -1.50 23.07
C GLY A 201 13.40 -2.99 22.87
N GLU A 202 13.49 -3.70 23.99
CA GLU A 202 13.96 -5.09 24.06
C GLU A 202 13.06 -6.06 23.26
N GLU A 203 11.73 -5.94 23.36
CA GLU A 203 10.81 -6.86 22.69
C GLU A 203 10.93 -6.80 21.16
N SER A 204 11.00 -5.60 20.59
CA SER A 204 11.17 -5.42 19.15
C SER A 204 12.53 -5.89 18.68
N PHE A 205 13.59 -5.62 19.46
CA PHE A 205 14.93 -6.12 19.17
C PHE A 205 14.98 -7.65 19.14
N LEU A 206 14.37 -8.32 20.13
CA LEU A 206 14.32 -9.77 20.19
C LEU A 206 13.50 -10.35 19.02
N ALA A 207 12.40 -9.69 18.63
CA ALA A 207 11.60 -10.07 17.48
C ALA A 207 12.41 -10.00 16.17
N ALA A 208 13.06 -8.86 15.91
CA ALA A 208 13.91 -8.67 14.74
C ALA A 208 15.10 -9.65 14.73
N PHE A 209 15.77 -9.84 15.86
CA PHE A 209 16.87 -10.80 15.99
C PHE A 209 16.44 -12.24 15.72
N ALA A 210 15.26 -12.64 16.21
CA ALA A 210 14.73 -13.98 15.96
C ALA A 210 14.36 -14.19 14.49
N LEU A 211 13.81 -13.18 13.82
CA LEU A 211 13.53 -13.18 12.39
C LEU A 211 14.80 -13.33 11.55
N ASP A 212 15.84 -12.56 11.87
CA ASP A 212 17.15 -12.62 11.22
C ASP A 212 17.78 -14.01 11.36
N VAL A 213 18.02 -14.46 12.60
CA VAL A 213 18.80 -15.67 12.86
C VAL A 213 18.09 -16.97 12.46
N ASN A 214 16.76 -17.04 12.63
CA ASN A 214 16.03 -18.29 12.43
C ASN A 214 15.32 -18.38 11.08
N TYR A 215 15.03 -17.25 10.44
CA TYR A 215 14.24 -17.20 9.20
C TYR A 215 14.96 -16.45 8.06
N ASN A 216 16.22 -16.05 8.27
CA ASN A 216 17.05 -15.38 7.27
C ASN A 216 16.43 -14.06 6.78
N TRP A 217 15.91 -13.25 7.71
CA TRP A 217 15.44 -11.90 7.40
C TRP A 217 16.58 -10.90 7.44
N GLU A 218 16.67 -10.04 6.43
CA GLU A 218 17.62 -8.93 6.37
C GLU A 218 16.88 -7.59 6.56
N PHE A 219 17.30 -6.81 7.56
CA PHE A 219 16.78 -5.48 7.82
C PHE A 219 17.74 -4.43 7.29
N VAL A 220 17.38 -3.75 6.19
CA VAL A 220 18.24 -2.81 5.49
C VAL A 220 17.94 -1.37 5.94
N GLY A 221 18.95 -0.66 6.44
CA GLY A 221 18.84 0.76 6.76
C GLY A 221 18.16 1.10 8.09
N ALA A 222 17.73 0.11 8.88
CA ALA A 222 17.14 0.32 10.20
C ALA A 222 18.13 0.86 11.23
N THR A 223 17.63 1.69 12.13
CA THR A 223 18.29 2.02 13.39
C THR A 223 17.59 1.25 14.53
N PHE A 224 18.35 0.53 15.35
CA PHE A 224 17.84 -0.17 16.53
C PHE A 224 18.40 0.48 17.81
N GLU A 225 17.52 0.90 18.72
CA GLU A 225 17.88 1.59 19.96
C GLU A 225 17.32 0.88 21.21
N GLU A 226 17.96 1.05 22.37
CA GLU A 226 17.44 0.47 23.62
C GLU A 226 16.15 1.16 24.11
N THR A 227 16.01 2.47 23.87
CA THR A 227 14.89 3.29 24.35
C THR A 227 14.43 4.27 23.28
N CYS A 228 13.12 4.47 23.14
CA CYS A 228 12.55 5.48 22.25
C CYS A 228 12.66 6.87 22.92
N ASN A 229 13.43 7.79 22.35
CA ASN A 229 13.55 9.19 22.82
C ASN A 229 12.51 10.12 22.18
#